data_AF-A0A0M6Y278-F1
#
_entry.id   AF-A0A0M6Y278-F1
#
_cell.length_a   1.000
_cell.length_b   1.000
_cell.length_c   1.000
_cell.angle_alpha   90.00
_cell.angle_beta   90.00
_cell.angle_gamma   90.00
#
_symmetry.space_group_name_H-M   'P 1'
#
loop_
_entity.id
_entity.type
_entity.pdbx_description
1 polymer ?
#
loop_
_entity_poly.entity_id
_entity_poly.type
_entity_poly.pdbx_seq_one_letter_code
_entity_poly.pdbx_strand_id
1 'polypeptide(L)'
;MADFEDITGWREELQAYYEEGGQEAVDYIYRHDPEVFLVSTRLSQVQRFAELLLKDPELRDATAQQMEWLKVVDANGGAVGRGDPEWDNRPLEAHILMGDFYEWYCLKSGYPHEARHLYSFGMFTACDVLAGKYESVRSKACVEFLLDSGYIEQDEGGL
;
A
#
# COMPACT_ATOMS: atom_id res chain seq x y z
N MET A 1 10.21 -5.22 16.23
CA MET A 1 9.49 -4.47 15.18
C MET A 1 10.50 -4.19 14.08
N ALA A 2 10.12 -4.34 12.81
CA ALA A 2 11.01 -4.00 11.70
C ALA A 2 11.44 -2.52 11.79
N ASP A 3 12.69 -2.25 11.44
CA ASP A 3 13.26 -0.91 11.38
C ASP A 3 12.94 -0.28 10.01
N PHE A 4 12.32 0.89 10.05
CA PHE A 4 11.91 1.67 8.89
C PHE A 4 12.42 3.12 8.97
N GLU A 5 13.39 3.40 9.86
CA GLU A 5 13.98 4.73 9.97
C GLU A 5 14.70 5.12 8.67
N ASP A 6 15.40 4.16 8.07
CA ASP A 6 16.03 4.24 6.77
C ASP A 6 15.50 3.12 5.86
N ILE A 7 14.86 3.52 4.76
CA ILE A 7 14.38 2.58 3.72
C ILE A 7 15.27 2.63 2.48
N THR A 8 16.39 3.36 2.51
CA THR A 8 17.37 3.37 1.43
C THR A 8 17.85 1.93 1.21
N GLY A 9 17.88 1.48 -0.04
CA GLY A 9 18.27 0.11 -0.37
C GLY A 9 17.11 -0.89 -0.43
N TRP A 10 15.86 -0.47 -0.22
CA TRP A 10 14.70 -1.38 -0.22
C TRP A 10 14.56 -2.17 -1.53
N ARG A 11 14.92 -1.55 -2.66
CA ARG A 11 14.89 -2.19 -3.99
C ARG A 11 15.92 -3.31 -4.07
N GLU A 12 17.13 -3.04 -3.62
CA GLU A 12 18.23 -3.99 -3.59
C GLU A 12 17.94 -5.14 -2.61
N GLU A 13 17.33 -4.87 -1.46
CA GLU A 13 16.88 -5.89 -0.53
C GLU A 13 15.80 -6.81 -1.15
N LEU A 14 14.82 -6.23 -1.85
CA LEU A 14 13.79 -7.00 -2.55
C LEU A 14 14.38 -7.84 -3.69
N GLN A 15 15.28 -7.24 -4.48
CA GLN A 15 15.97 -7.95 -5.56
C GLN A 15 16.80 -9.11 -5.02
N ALA A 16 17.58 -8.89 -3.95
CA ALA A 16 18.37 -9.94 -3.31
C ALA A 16 17.48 -11.08 -2.80
N TYR A 17 16.31 -10.78 -2.23
CA TYR A 17 15.35 -11.80 -1.81
C TYR A 17 14.91 -12.70 -2.97
N TYR A 18 14.59 -12.10 -4.13
CA TYR A 18 14.23 -12.86 -5.32
C TYR A 18 15.41 -13.66 -5.91
N GLU A 19 16.61 -13.10 -5.92
CA GLU A 19 17.80 -13.77 -6.44
C GLU A 19 18.22 -14.96 -5.56
N GLU A 20 18.17 -14.81 -4.23
CA GLU A 20 18.55 -15.84 -3.28
C GLU A 20 17.49 -16.94 -3.16
N GLY A 21 16.20 -16.56 -3.12
CA GLY A 21 15.08 -17.50 -2.96
C GLY A 21 14.56 -18.10 -4.27
N GLY A 22 14.93 -17.55 -5.43
CA GLY A 22 14.52 -18.03 -6.74
C GLY A 22 13.00 -18.19 -6.86
N GLN A 23 12.55 -19.32 -7.44
CA GLN A 23 11.12 -19.59 -7.63
C GLN A 23 10.36 -19.74 -6.30
N GLU A 24 11.01 -20.19 -5.21
CA GLU A 24 10.34 -20.35 -3.91
C GLU A 24 9.96 -19.00 -3.30
N ALA A 25 10.79 -17.97 -3.48
CA ALA A 25 10.47 -16.59 -3.08
C ALA A 25 9.26 -16.05 -3.85
N VAL A 26 9.25 -16.27 -5.17
CA VAL A 26 8.11 -15.90 -6.03
C VAL A 26 6.84 -16.64 -5.58
N ASP A 27 6.92 -17.96 -5.41
CA ASP A 27 5.77 -18.78 -5.00
C ASP A 27 5.26 -18.40 -3.61
N TYR A 28 6.13 -17.94 -2.70
CA TYR A 28 5.74 -17.45 -1.39
C TYR A 28 4.96 -16.13 -1.48
N ILE A 29 5.45 -15.17 -2.27
CA ILE A 29 4.81 -13.85 -2.46
C ILE A 29 3.47 -13.99 -3.18
N TYR A 30 3.44 -14.81 -4.24
CA TYR A 30 2.26 -15.03 -5.06
C TYR A 30 1.40 -16.20 -4.60
N ARG A 31 1.66 -16.74 -3.40
CA ARG A 31 0.78 -17.74 -2.81
C ARG A 31 -0.62 -17.14 -2.66
N HIS A 32 -1.61 -18.02 -2.78
CA HIS A 32 -3.00 -17.71 -2.46
C HIS A 32 -3.44 -18.63 -1.33
N ASP A 33 -3.41 -18.10 -0.12
CA ASP A 33 -3.90 -18.66 1.11
C ASP A 33 -5.18 -17.93 1.52
N PRO A 34 -6.36 -18.52 1.27
CA PRO A 34 -7.64 -17.89 1.59
C PRO A 34 -7.82 -17.60 3.09
N GLU A 35 -7.06 -18.27 3.98
CA GLU A 35 -7.10 -17.98 5.42
C GLU A 35 -6.33 -16.69 5.76
N VAL A 36 -5.32 -16.33 4.98
CA VAL A 36 -4.57 -15.09 5.14
C VAL A 36 -5.40 -13.87 4.73
N PHE A 37 -6.33 -14.03 3.79
CA PHE A 37 -7.27 -12.98 3.38
C PHE A 37 -8.18 -12.52 4.54
N LEU A 38 -8.33 -13.35 5.57
CA LEU A 38 -9.12 -13.07 6.77
C LEU A 38 -8.28 -12.47 7.91
N VAL A 39 -6.97 -12.33 7.74
CA VAL A 39 -6.11 -11.69 8.73
C VAL A 39 -6.46 -10.21 8.79
N SER A 40 -7.04 -9.82 9.91
CA SER A 40 -7.30 -8.42 10.25
C SER A 40 -6.03 -7.59 10.09
N THR A 41 -6.15 -6.50 9.33
CA THR A 41 -5.07 -5.52 9.20
C THR A 41 -5.17 -4.53 10.35
N ARG A 42 -4.06 -4.30 11.06
CA ARG A 42 -4.04 -3.34 12.18
C ARG A 42 -3.91 -1.91 11.66
N LEU A 43 -4.55 -0.96 12.35
CA LEU A 43 -4.48 0.47 12.04
C LEU A 43 -3.04 0.95 11.93
N SER A 44 -2.17 0.60 12.88
CA SER A 44 -0.76 1.00 12.85
C SER A 44 0.00 0.51 11.62
N GLN A 45 -0.37 -0.66 11.07
CA GLN A 45 0.26 -1.21 9.87
C GLN A 45 -0.09 -0.36 8.64
N VAL A 46 -1.37 -0.01 8.49
CA VAL A 46 -1.85 0.86 7.40
C VAL A 46 -1.22 2.24 7.50
N GLN A 47 -1.24 2.84 8.69
CA GLN A 47 -0.67 4.16 8.91
C GLN A 47 0.81 4.18 8.61
N ARG A 48 1.57 3.17 9.07
CA ARG A 48 3.00 3.11 8.80
C ARG A 48 3.31 2.96 7.32
N PHE A 49 2.61 2.08 6.62
CA PHE A 49 2.81 1.92 5.18
C PHE A 49 2.51 3.22 4.43
N ALA A 50 1.39 3.87 4.74
CA ALA A 50 1.03 5.17 4.16
C ALA A 50 2.05 6.28 4.49
N GLU A 51 2.58 6.31 5.72
CA GLU A 51 3.63 7.26 6.12
C GLU A 51 4.91 7.08 5.28
N LEU A 52 5.32 5.83 5.04
CA LEU A 52 6.51 5.54 4.24
C LEU A 52 6.34 5.98 2.79
N LEU A 53 5.17 5.74 2.19
CA LEU A 53 4.82 6.23 0.86
C LEU A 53 4.91 7.76 0.76
N LEU A 54 4.57 8.48 1.82
CA LEU A 54 4.58 9.95 1.86
C LEU A 54 5.94 10.56 2.21
N LYS A 55 6.80 9.80 2.91
CA LYS A 55 8.11 10.24 3.45
C LYS A 55 9.18 10.21 2.37
N ASP A 56 9.25 9.15 1.58
CA ASP A 56 10.26 8.99 0.55
C ASP A 56 9.89 9.77 -0.73
N PRO A 57 10.80 10.56 -1.33
CA PRO A 57 10.48 11.37 -2.50
C PRO A 57 10.02 10.58 -3.73
N GLU A 58 10.61 9.42 -4.00
CA GLU A 58 10.28 8.59 -5.15
C GLU A 58 8.90 7.94 -4.96
N LEU A 59 8.66 7.35 -3.78
CA LEU A 59 7.35 6.78 -3.45
C LEU A 59 6.25 7.84 -3.39
N ARG A 60 6.59 9.05 -2.92
CA ARG A 60 5.65 10.16 -2.87
C ARG A 60 5.24 10.63 -4.26
N ASP A 61 6.17 10.69 -5.21
CA ASP A 61 5.86 11.02 -6.60
C ASP A 61 4.97 9.95 -7.25
N ALA A 62 5.30 8.67 -7.07
CA ALA A 62 4.46 7.57 -7.53
C ALA A 62 3.05 7.63 -6.92
N THR A 63 2.95 7.92 -5.61
CA THR A 63 1.67 8.12 -4.92
C THR A 63 0.90 9.32 -5.50
N ALA A 64 1.59 10.40 -5.88
CA ALA A 64 0.95 11.56 -6.48
C ALA A 64 0.38 11.23 -7.87
N GLN A 65 1.11 10.47 -8.69
CA GLN A 65 0.62 9.98 -9.97
C GLN A 65 -0.61 9.08 -9.80
N GLN A 66 -0.57 8.17 -8.83
CA GLN A 66 -1.69 7.31 -8.50
C GLN A 66 -2.91 8.10 -8.00
N MET A 67 -2.70 9.13 -7.18
CA MET A 67 -3.76 10.05 -6.74
C MET A 67 -4.42 10.76 -7.93
N GLU A 68 -3.65 11.30 -8.89
CA GLU A 68 -4.23 11.92 -10.09
C GLU A 68 -5.02 10.91 -10.93
N TRP A 69 -4.53 9.67 -11.03
CA TRP A 69 -5.27 8.59 -11.68
C TRP A 69 -6.59 8.29 -10.98
N LEU A 70 -6.63 8.25 -9.64
CA LEU A 70 -7.87 8.03 -8.90
C LEU A 70 -8.90 9.14 -9.15
N LYS A 71 -8.48 10.38 -9.36
CA LYS A 71 -9.41 11.45 -9.77
C LYS A 71 -10.03 11.20 -11.14
N VAL A 72 -9.27 10.66 -12.09
CA VAL A 72 -9.78 10.26 -13.41
C VAL A 72 -10.78 9.12 -13.25
N VAL A 73 -10.47 8.12 -12.43
CA VAL A 73 -11.37 7.00 -12.14
C VAL A 73 -12.69 7.48 -11.52
N ASP A 74 -12.62 8.35 -10.52
CA ASP A 74 -13.79 8.93 -9.86
C ASP A 74 -14.64 9.79 -10.80
N ALA A 75 -13.99 10.61 -11.65
CA ALA A 75 -14.67 11.41 -12.67
C ALA A 75 -15.45 10.54 -13.68
N ASN A 76 -15.03 9.29 -13.87
CA ASN A 76 -15.69 8.29 -14.71
C ASN A 76 -16.59 7.33 -13.90
N GLY A 77 -17.06 7.74 -12.71
CA GLY A 77 -17.99 6.97 -11.90
C GLY A 77 -17.40 5.71 -11.28
N GLY A 78 -16.08 5.67 -11.11
CA GLY A 78 -15.36 4.53 -10.53
C GLY A 78 -15.13 3.37 -11.50
N ALA A 79 -15.50 3.51 -12.77
CA ALA A 79 -15.50 2.43 -13.75
C ALA A 79 -14.56 2.73 -14.92
N VAL A 80 -13.25 2.68 -14.67
CA VAL A 80 -12.22 2.72 -15.72
C VAL A 80 -11.52 1.36 -15.74
N GLY A 81 -11.72 0.59 -16.82
CA GLY A 81 -11.23 -0.77 -16.95
C GLY A 81 -10.66 -1.04 -18.33
N ARG A 82 -10.16 -2.27 -18.57
CA ARG A 82 -9.62 -2.67 -19.87
C ARG A 82 -10.67 -2.42 -20.97
N GLY A 83 -10.30 -1.63 -21.98
CA GLY A 83 -11.17 -1.22 -23.08
C GLY A 83 -11.76 0.19 -22.93
N ASP A 84 -11.61 0.81 -21.77
CA ASP A 84 -11.82 2.25 -21.60
C ASP A 84 -10.60 3.02 -22.16
N PRO A 85 -10.77 4.08 -22.97
CA PRO A 85 -9.67 4.88 -23.47
C PRO A 85 -8.76 5.46 -22.37
N GLU A 86 -9.32 5.78 -21.21
CA GLU A 86 -8.54 6.31 -20.09
C GLU A 86 -7.66 5.25 -19.45
N TRP A 87 -7.99 3.96 -19.57
CA TRP A 87 -7.21 2.87 -18.98
C TRP A 87 -5.75 2.86 -19.43
N ASP A 88 -5.50 3.24 -20.67
CA ASP A 88 -4.15 3.29 -21.24
C ASP A 88 -3.31 4.43 -20.65
N ASN A 89 -3.95 5.42 -20.01
CA ASN A 89 -3.29 6.54 -19.33
C ASN A 89 -2.91 6.24 -17.87
N ARG A 90 -3.22 5.04 -17.36
CA ARG A 90 -2.87 4.68 -15.98
C ARG A 90 -1.35 4.78 -15.75
N PRO A 91 -0.88 5.28 -14.60
CA PRO A 91 0.54 5.42 -14.31
C PRO A 91 1.15 4.06 -13.96
N LEU A 92 1.40 3.23 -14.98
CA LEU A 92 1.80 1.83 -14.80
C LEU A 92 3.09 1.69 -13.99
N GLU A 93 4.11 2.50 -14.28
CA GLU A 93 5.40 2.45 -13.57
C GLU A 93 5.24 2.82 -12.10
N ALA A 94 4.43 3.83 -11.78
CA ALA A 94 4.13 4.19 -10.40
C ALA A 94 3.39 3.06 -9.67
N HIS A 95 2.44 2.40 -10.36
CA HIS A 95 1.72 1.26 -9.80
C HIS A 95 2.64 0.07 -9.51
N ILE A 96 3.57 -0.24 -10.42
CA ILE A 96 4.58 -1.30 -10.23
C ILE A 96 5.47 -0.93 -9.04
N LEU A 97 5.99 0.30 -9.02
CA LEU A 97 6.86 0.78 -7.95
C LEU A 97 6.24 0.65 -6.55
N MET A 98 4.97 1.04 -6.41
CA MET A 98 4.24 0.92 -5.15
C MET A 98 3.97 -0.55 -4.78
N GLY A 99 3.75 -1.41 -5.78
CA GLY A 99 3.60 -2.86 -5.60
C GLY A 99 4.89 -3.50 -5.07
N ASP A 100 6.02 -3.23 -5.72
CA ASP A 100 7.34 -3.69 -5.30
C ASP A 100 7.65 -3.21 -3.88
N PHE A 101 7.35 -1.96 -3.56
CA PHE A 101 7.56 -1.43 -2.21
C PHE A 101 6.67 -2.12 -1.17
N TYR A 102 5.42 -2.46 -1.53
CA TYR A 102 4.52 -3.21 -0.66
C TYR A 102 5.02 -4.65 -0.41
N GLU A 103 5.53 -5.32 -1.44
CA GLU A 103 6.16 -6.63 -1.33
C GLU A 103 7.32 -6.56 -0.33
N TRP A 104 8.25 -5.62 -0.53
CA TRP A 104 9.35 -5.39 0.39
C TRP A 104 8.88 -5.07 1.81
N TYR A 105 7.89 -4.20 1.97
CA TYR A 105 7.34 -3.83 3.28
C TYR A 105 6.78 -5.04 4.04
N CYS A 106 6.05 -5.91 3.34
CA CYS A 106 5.53 -7.15 3.92
C CYS A 106 6.66 -8.09 4.33
N LEU A 107 7.66 -8.30 3.46
CA LEU A 107 8.83 -9.13 3.76
C LEU A 107 9.59 -8.60 4.99
N LYS A 108 9.91 -7.31 4.99
CA LYS A 108 10.66 -6.64 6.07
C LYS A 108 9.91 -6.74 7.41
N SER A 109 8.59 -6.65 7.37
CA SER A 109 7.73 -6.72 8.56
C SER A 109 7.42 -8.13 9.04
N GLY A 110 7.62 -9.15 8.18
CA GLY A 110 7.06 -10.49 8.37
C GLY A 110 5.53 -10.53 8.29
N TYR A 111 4.92 -9.57 7.59
CA TYR A 111 3.47 -9.56 7.37
C TYR A 111 3.12 -10.49 6.20
N PRO A 112 1.95 -11.16 6.26
CA PRO A 112 1.48 -11.92 5.13
C PRO A 112 1.24 -11.00 3.92
N HIS A 113 1.86 -11.33 2.78
CA HIS A 113 1.75 -10.52 1.56
C HIS A 113 0.31 -10.40 1.05
N GLU A 114 -0.52 -11.40 1.29
CA GLU A 114 -1.92 -11.44 0.85
C GLU A 114 -2.87 -10.54 1.66
N ALA A 115 -2.35 -9.74 2.59
CA ALA A 115 -3.11 -8.70 3.29
C ALA A 115 -3.51 -7.56 2.33
N ARG A 116 -4.33 -7.84 1.32
CA ARG A 116 -4.75 -6.89 0.27
C ARG A 116 -5.38 -5.61 0.85
N HIS A 117 -6.00 -5.72 2.03
CA HIS A 117 -6.51 -4.58 2.77
C HIS A 117 -5.39 -3.62 3.18
N LEU A 118 -4.25 -4.11 3.67
CA LEU A 118 -3.09 -3.29 4.00
C LEU A 118 -2.60 -2.45 2.82
N TYR A 119 -2.34 -3.10 1.67
CA TYR A 119 -1.92 -2.40 0.46
C TYR A 119 -2.96 -1.35 0.05
N SER A 120 -4.22 -1.77 -0.10
CA SER A 120 -5.30 -0.92 -0.62
C SER A 120 -5.53 0.27 0.30
N PHE A 121 -5.77 0.04 1.59
CA PHE A 121 -6.05 1.12 2.54
C PHE A 121 -4.85 2.03 2.74
N GLY A 122 -3.61 1.52 2.75
CA GLY A 122 -2.44 2.37 2.92
C GLY A 122 -2.17 3.25 1.71
N MET A 123 -2.31 2.70 0.50
CA MET A 123 -2.20 3.46 -0.76
C MET A 123 -3.32 4.51 -0.88
N PHE A 124 -4.58 4.15 -0.63
CA PHE A 124 -5.68 5.12 -0.66
C PHE A 124 -5.53 6.20 0.41
N THR A 125 -5.08 5.83 1.61
CA THR A 125 -4.84 6.80 2.69
C THR A 125 -3.75 7.80 2.31
N ALA A 126 -2.65 7.33 1.72
CA ALA A 126 -1.59 8.21 1.24
C ALA A 126 -2.10 9.15 0.13
N CYS A 127 -2.89 8.64 -0.83
CA CYS A 127 -3.51 9.45 -1.87
C CYS A 127 -4.48 10.50 -1.31
N ASP A 128 -5.34 10.12 -0.36
CA ASP A 128 -6.30 11.01 0.29
C ASP A 128 -5.61 12.14 1.08
N VAL A 129 -4.47 11.84 1.71
CA VAL A 129 -3.63 12.87 2.36
C VAL A 129 -3.00 13.82 1.34
N LEU A 130 -2.45 13.31 0.24
CA LEU A 130 -1.90 14.17 -0.83
C LEU A 130 -2.99 15.04 -1.48
N ALA A 131 -4.20 14.51 -1.64
CA ALA A 131 -5.35 15.24 -2.14
C ALA A 131 -5.92 16.27 -1.14
N GLY A 132 -5.40 16.31 0.09
CA GLY A 132 -5.85 17.24 1.14
C GLY A 132 -7.20 16.88 1.76
N LYS A 133 -7.70 15.65 1.56
CA LYS A 133 -8.93 15.16 2.20
C LYS A 133 -8.72 14.93 3.70
N TYR A 134 -7.52 14.53 4.09
CA TYR A 134 -7.10 14.40 5.48
C TYR A 134 -5.84 15.23 5.74
N GLU A 135 -5.74 15.82 6.93
CA GLU A 135 -4.56 16.57 7.35
C GLU A 135 -3.30 15.70 7.41
N SER A 136 -3.47 14.46 7.88
CA SER A 136 -2.42 13.45 7.93
C SER A 136 -3.03 12.05 8.07
N VAL A 137 -2.19 11.03 7.85
CA VAL A 137 -2.51 9.60 8.08
C VAL A 137 -2.93 9.29 9.52
N ARG A 138 -2.59 10.16 10.48
CA ARG A 138 -2.93 10.04 11.91
C ARG A 138 -4.02 11.01 12.36
N SER A 139 -4.52 11.85 11.45
CA SER A 139 -5.60 12.77 11.78
C SER A 139 -6.85 11.99 12.19
N LYS A 140 -7.65 12.57 13.10
CA LYS A 140 -8.86 11.94 13.64
C LYS A 140 -9.79 11.45 12.52
N ALA A 141 -10.05 12.29 11.51
CA ALA A 141 -10.93 11.94 10.39
C ALA A 141 -10.41 10.76 9.57
N CYS A 142 -9.09 10.66 9.38
CA CYS A 142 -8.47 9.54 8.68
C CYS A 142 -8.60 8.23 9.49
N VAL A 143 -8.35 8.30 10.80
CA VAL A 143 -8.48 7.14 11.71
C VAL A 143 -9.92 6.65 11.76
N GLU A 144 -10.90 7.54 11.92
CA GLU A 144 -12.32 7.19 11.92
C GLU A 144 -12.72 6.51 10.61
N PHE A 145 -12.31 7.05 9.46
CA PHE A 145 -12.55 6.43 8.16
C PHE A 145 -11.97 5.01 8.05
N LEU A 146 -10.73 4.80 8.50
CA LEU A 146 -10.09 3.50 8.45
C LEU A 146 -10.82 2.47 9.32
N LEU A 147 -11.17 2.84 10.55
CA LEU A 147 -11.87 1.95 11.48
C LEU A 147 -13.31 1.65 11.04
N ASP A 148 -14.01 2.62 10.44
CA ASP A 148 -15.37 2.43 9.92
C ASP A 148 -15.44 1.49 8.70
N SER A 149 -14.29 1.16 8.09
CA SER A 149 -14.22 0.27 6.93
C SER A 149 -14.63 -1.18 7.22
N GLY A 150 -14.55 -1.61 8.48
CA GLY A 150 -14.80 -2.99 8.90
C GLY A 150 -13.69 -3.99 8.54
N TYR A 151 -12.61 -3.54 7.90
CA TYR A 151 -11.45 -4.36 7.52
C TYR A 151 -10.17 -4.02 8.32
N ILE A 152 -10.17 -2.87 8.99
CA ILE A 152 -9.05 -2.38 9.79
C ILE A 152 -9.44 -2.40 11.26
N GLU A 153 -8.60 -3.00 12.10
CA GLU A 153 -8.80 -3.06 13.54
C GLU A 153 -7.83 -2.12 14.27
N GLN A 154 -8.30 -1.57 15.38
CA GLN A 154 -7.44 -0.88 16.34
C GLN A 154 -6.37 -1.84 16.87
N ASP A 155 -5.16 -1.33 17.09
CA ASP A 155 -4.10 -2.09 17.77
C ASP A 155 -4.51 -2.46 19.20
N GLU A 156 -4.28 -3.72 19.61
CA GLU A 156 -4.51 -4.16 20.99
C GLU A 156 -3.54 -3.44 21.93
N GLY A 157 -4.09 -2.60 22.82
CA GLY A 157 -3.31 -1.85 23.82
C GLY A 157 -3.36 -0.32 23.72
N GLY A 158 -4.27 0.26 22.92
CA GLY A 158 -4.39 1.72 22.75
C GLY A 158 -5.53 2.37 23.56
N LEU A 159 -5.25 2.74 24.81
CA LEU A 159 -5.36 4.10 25.38
C LEU A 159 -4.42 4.21 26.59
#